data_AF-A0AAE1ZLC0-F1
#
_entry.id   AF-A0AAE1ZLC0-F1
#
_cell.length_a   1.000
_cell.length_b   1.000
_cell.length_c   1.000
_cell.angle_alpha   90.00
_cell.angle_beta   90.00
_cell.angle_gamma   90.00
#
_symmetry.space_group_name_H-M   'P 1'
#
loop_
_entity.id
_entity.type
_entity.pdbx_description
1 polymer ?
#
loop_
_entity_poly.entity_id
_entity_poly.type
_entity_poly.pdbx_seq_one_letter_code
_entity_poly.pdbx_strand_id
1 'polypeptide(L)'
;MLNNEQIHIDHFIRSLSNTINYVKSDIQLEASTAELQSLPTRIYLERLVVPVLIHGLTQLCKERPQKPIEYLAAYLMKNKDYKQGIIMGTK
;
A
#
# COMPACT_ATOMS: atom_id res chain seq x y z
N MET A 1 0.89 -15.75 25.61
CA MET A 1 0.34 -16.47 24.43
C MET A 1 -0.23 -15.41 23.50
N LEU A 2 0.26 -15.31 22.26
CA LEU A 2 -0.31 -14.36 21.30
C LEU A 2 -1.71 -14.86 20.91
N ASN A 3 -2.73 -14.03 21.09
CA ASN A 3 -4.13 -14.39 20.78
C ASN A 3 -4.26 -14.82 19.31
N ASN A 4 -5.10 -15.82 19.01
CA ASN A 4 -5.31 -16.32 17.64
C ASN A 4 -5.61 -15.20 16.61
N GLU A 5 -6.28 -14.12 17.01
CA GLU A 5 -6.48 -12.94 16.15
C GLU A 5 -5.17 -12.27 15.72
N GLN A 6 -4.18 -12.20 16.62
CA GLN A 6 -2.88 -11.58 16.34
C GLN A 6 -2.12 -12.37 15.27
N ILE A 7 -2.21 -13.71 15.29
CA ILE A 7 -1.57 -14.59 14.31
C ILE A 7 -2.16 -14.37 12.90
N HIS A 8 -3.47 -14.20 12.79
CA HIS A 8 -4.12 -13.91 11.50
C HIS A 8 -3.74 -12.53 10.96
N ILE A 9 -3.65 -11.52 11.84
CA ILE A 9 -3.19 -10.18 11.47
C ILE A 9 -1.74 -10.25 10.97
N ASP A 10 -0.85 -10.91 11.71
CA ASP A 10 0.57 -10.98 11.35
C ASP A 10 0.79 -11.73 10.03
N HIS A 11 0.04 -12.82 9.78
CA HIS A 11 0.07 -13.53 8.49
C HIS A 11 -0.39 -12.63 7.34
N PHE A 12 -1.49 -11.90 7.54
CA PHE A 12 -2.00 -10.95 6.55
C PHE A 12 -0.98 -9.83 6.28
N ILE A 13 -0.40 -9.21 7.31
CA ILE A 13 0.63 -8.17 7.18
C ILE A 13 1.87 -8.71 6.46
N ARG A 14 2.27 -9.95 6.72
CA ARG A 14 3.40 -10.59 6.02
C ARG A 14 3.10 -10.80 4.53
N SER A 15 1.89 -11.24 4.20
CA SER A 15 1.44 -11.39 2.80
C SER A 15 1.46 -10.06 2.06
N LEU A 16 0.91 -9.01 2.69
CA LEU A 16 0.93 -7.63 2.22
C LEU A 16 2.35 -7.09 1.99
N SER A 17 3.29 -7.41 2.89
CA SER A 17 4.69 -6.97 2.77
C SER A 17 5.40 -7.59 1.57
N ASN A 18 5.11 -8.86 1.26
CA ASN A 18 5.65 -9.51 0.06
C ASN A 18 5.15 -8.86 -1.23
N THR A 19 3.87 -8.47 -1.28
CA THR A 19 3.31 -7.73 -2.41
C THR A 19 3.97 -6.36 -2.58
N ILE A 20 4.23 -5.63 -1.49
CA ILE A 20 4.96 -4.35 -1.55
C ILE A 20 6.35 -4.54 -2.17
N ASN A 21 7.09 -5.57 -1.75
CA ASN A 21 8.43 -5.82 -2.25
C ASN A 21 8.44 -6.14 -3.75
N TYR A 22 7.44 -6.90 -4.22
CA TYR A 22 7.23 -7.14 -5.65
C TYR A 22 6.95 -5.85 -6.43
N VAL A 23 6.15 -4.95 -5.87
CA VAL A 23 5.88 -3.66 -6.51
C VAL A 23 7.12 -2.76 -6.52
N LYS A 24 7.89 -2.72 -5.43
CA LYS A 24 9.10 -1.89 -5.30
C LYS A 24 10.15 -2.18 -6.39
N SER A 25 10.28 -3.43 -6.83
CA SER A 25 11.26 -3.80 -7.87
C SER A 25 10.93 -3.26 -9.26
N ASP A 26 9.68 -2.88 -9.53
CA ASP A 26 9.19 -2.49 -10.88
C ASP A 26 8.84 -1.00 -11.02
N ILE A 27 9.19 -0.17 -10.04
CA ILE A 27 8.89 1.27 -10.07
C ILE A 27 9.92 2.01 -10.95
N GLN A 28 9.62 2.12 -12.24
CA GLN A 28 10.22 3.16 -13.09
C GLN A 28 9.61 4.52 -12.74
N LEU A 29 10.48 5.48 -12.42
CA LEU A 29 10.12 6.71 -11.71
C LEU A 29 9.28 7.70 -12.50
N GLU A 30 9.27 7.66 -13.83
CA GLU A 30 8.65 8.73 -14.62
C GLU A 30 7.97 8.12 -15.85
N ALA A 31 6.89 7.37 -15.63
CA ALA A 31 6.01 6.99 -16.74
C ALA A 31 5.08 8.17 -17.05
N SER A 32 5.11 8.64 -18.29
CA SER A 32 4.16 9.63 -18.80
C SER A 32 2.72 9.15 -18.60
N THR A 33 1.77 10.07 -18.55
CA THR A 33 0.34 9.74 -18.40
C THR A 33 -0.14 8.77 -19.48
N ALA A 34 0.37 8.89 -20.71
CA ALA A 34 0.08 7.98 -21.81
C ALA A 34 0.65 6.58 -21.60
N GLU A 35 1.88 6.47 -21.08
CA GLU A 35 2.49 5.17 -20.73
C GLU A 35 1.74 4.51 -19.57
N LEU A 36 1.25 5.28 -18.60
CA LEU A 36 0.43 4.73 -17.51
C LEU A 36 -0.90 4.19 -18.04
N GLN A 37 -1.57 4.90 -18.93
CA GLN A 37 -2.87 4.48 -19.48
C GLN A 37 -2.78 3.26 -20.39
N SER A 38 -1.61 2.98 -20.98
CA SER A 38 -1.40 1.79 -21.81
C SER A 38 -1.02 0.54 -21.01
N LEU A 39 -0.76 0.67 -19.71
CA LEU A 39 -0.41 -0.47 -18.87
C LEU A 39 -1.59 -1.44 -18.74
N PRO A 40 -1.31 -2.76 -18.68
CA PRO A 40 -2.30 -3.72 -18.21
C PRO A 40 -2.82 -3.31 -16.83
N THR A 41 -4.13 -3.46 -16.60
CA THR A 41 -4.84 -3.00 -15.40
C THR A 41 -4.12 -3.39 -14.10
N ARG A 42 -3.64 -4.63 -14.02
CA ARG A 42 -2.89 -5.13 -12.86
C ARG A 42 -1.65 -4.27 -12.58
N ILE A 43 -0.84 -4.03 -13.62
CA ILE A 43 0.40 -3.25 -13.53
C ILE A 43 0.11 -1.78 -13.24
N TYR A 44 -0.97 -1.21 -13.81
CA TYR A 44 -1.40 0.15 -13.50
C TYR A 44 -1.69 0.32 -12.01
N LEU A 45 -2.48 -0.59 -11.44
CA LEU A 45 -2.85 -0.54 -10.02
C LEU A 45 -1.67 -0.83 -9.12
N GLU A 46 -0.89 -1.87 -9.44
CA GLU A 46 0.35 -2.24 -8.73
C GLU A 46 1.31 -1.06 -8.69
N ARG A 47 1.55 -0.39 -9.82
CA ARG A 47 2.41 0.78 -9.85
C ARG A 47 1.79 1.93 -9.07
N LEU A 48 0.53 2.29 -9.26
CA LEU A 48 -0.04 3.54 -8.71
C LEU A 48 -0.48 3.47 -7.25
N VAL A 49 -1.50 2.67 -6.96
CA VAL A 49 -2.29 2.81 -5.73
C VAL A 49 -2.05 1.67 -4.75
N VAL A 50 -1.61 0.50 -5.22
CA VAL A 50 -1.44 -0.70 -4.37
C VAL A 50 -0.49 -0.46 -3.19
N PRO A 51 0.70 0.17 -3.32
CA PRO A 51 1.60 0.34 -2.18
C PRO A 51 0.98 1.13 -1.02
N VAL A 52 0.35 2.26 -1.34
CA VAL A 52 -0.27 3.12 -0.32
C VAL A 52 -1.54 2.49 0.26
N LEU A 53 -2.30 1.75 -0.55
CA LEU A 53 -3.46 0.98 -0.09
C LEU A 53 -3.05 -0.11 0.88
N ILE A 54 -2.01 -0.89 0.56
CA ILE A 54 -1.51 -1.95 1.44
C ILE A 54 -1.05 -1.37 2.79
N HIS A 55 -0.31 -0.26 2.78
CA HIS A 55 0.12 0.38 4.02
C HIS A 55 -1.07 0.95 4.80
N GLY A 56 -2.00 1.62 4.12
CA GLY A 56 -3.21 2.13 4.76
C GLY A 56 -4.06 1.04 5.40
N LEU A 57 -4.24 -0.09 4.71
CA LEU A 57 -4.93 -1.27 5.23
C LEU A 57 -4.19 -1.89 6.41
N THR A 58 -2.86 -1.91 6.37
CA THR A 58 -2.03 -2.36 7.50
C THR A 58 -2.28 -1.53 8.75
N GLN A 59 -2.31 -0.19 8.63
CA GLN A 59 -2.58 0.70 9.75
C GLN A 59 -4.03 0.59 10.24
N LEU A 60 -4.98 0.49 9.30
CA LEU A 60 -6.39 0.28 9.61
C LEU A 60 -6.62 -1.02 10.41
N CYS A 61 -5.97 -2.12 10.03
CA CYS A 61 -6.06 -3.39 10.76
C CYS A 61 -5.44 -3.32 12.16
N LYS A 62 -4.40 -2.48 12.35
CA LYS A 62 -3.77 -2.26 13.65
C LYS A 62 -4.63 -1.40 14.58
N GLU A 63 -5.16 -0.30 14.08
CA GLU A 63 -5.92 0.66 14.88
C GLU A 63 -7.39 0.28 15.08
N ARG A 64 -7.97 -0.50 14.16
CA ARG A 64 -9.39 -0.89 14.12
C ARG A 64 -10.36 0.27 14.49
N PRO A 65 -10.29 1.41 13.78
CA PRO A 65 -11.09 2.58 14.10
C PRO A 65 -12.59 2.32 13.89
N GLN A 66 -13.44 3.02 14.65
CA GLN A 66 -14.90 2.91 14.56
C GLN A 66 -15.45 3.21 13.16
N LYS A 67 -14.74 4.06 12.40
CA LYS A 67 -15.10 4.48 11.04
C LYS A 67 -13.99 4.11 10.04
N PRO A 68 -13.91 2.85 9.61
CA PRO A 68 -12.79 2.34 8.82
C PRO A 68 -12.63 3.03 7.46
N ILE A 69 -13.73 3.38 6.79
CA ILE A 69 -13.68 4.02 5.46
C ILE A 69 -13.14 5.45 5.58
N GLU A 70 -13.66 6.25 6.51
CA GLU A 70 -13.19 7.62 6.74
C GLU A 70 -11.69 7.64 7.12
N TYR A 71 -11.28 6.70 7.97
CA TYR A 71 -9.88 6.54 8.35
C TYR A 71 -8.99 6.24 7.14
N LEU A 72 -9.35 5.24 6.33
CA LEU A 72 -8.55 4.86 5.17
C LEU A 72 -8.47 6.00 4.15
N ALA A 73 -9.59 6.67 3.87
CA ALA A 73 -9.59 7.83 2.98
C ALA A 73 -8.66 8.93 3.48
N ALA A 74 -8.74 9.27 4.78
CA ALA A 74 -7.84 10.26 5.39
C ALA A 74 -6.37 9.82 5.33
N TYR A 75 -6.09 8.52 5.52
CA TYR A 75 -4.74 7.97 5.39
C TYR A 75 -4.19 8.13 3.98
N LEU A 76 -4.99 7.77 2.96
CA LEU A 76 -4.59 7.89 1.55
C LEU A 76 -4.31 9.34 1.17
N MET A 77 -5.17 10.27 1.57
CA MET A 77 -4.99 11.71 1.29
C MET A 77 -3.74 12.29 1.94
N LYS A 78 -3.43 11.88 3.17
CA LYS A 78 -2.20 12.29 3.89
C LYS A 78 -0.93 11.70 3.29
N ASN A 79 -1.01 10.56 2.61
CA ASN A 79 0.13 9.84 2.04
C ASN A 79 0.05 9.75 0.50
N LYS A 80 -0.54 10.75 -0.16
CA LYS A 80 -0.66 10.80 -1.63
C LYS A 80 0.70 10.65 -2.36
N ASP A 81 1.78 11.09 -1.73
CA ASP A 81 3.16 11.04 -2.25
C ASP A 81 3.95 9.82 -1.72
N TYR A 82 3.25 8.75 -1.30
CA TYR A 82 3.86 7.57 -0.69
C TYR A 82 4.96 6.93 -1.55
N LYS A 83 4.80 6.98 -2.87
CA LYS A 83 5.81 6.51 -3.82
C LYS A 83 7.13 7.25 -3.69
N GLN A 84 7.11 8.58 -3.59
CA GLN A 84 8.33 9.37 -3.42
C GLN A 84 9.02 9.02 -2.08
N GLY A 85 8.25 8.76 -1.02
CA GLY A 85 8.78 8.35 0.29
C GLY A 85 9.49 6.99 0.29
N ILE A 86 8.96 6.02 -0.45
CA ILE A 86 9.56 4.68 -0.60
C ILE A 86 10.95 4.74 -1.25
N ILE A 87 11.11 5.62 -2.25
CA ILE A 87 12.31 5.69 -3.11
C ILE A 87 13.42 6.49 -2.42
N MET A 88 13.06 7.55 -1.69
CA MET A 88 14.04 8.38 -0.98
C MET A 88 14.50 7.78 0.36
N GLY A 89 14.01 6.60 0.75
CA GLY A 89 14.35 5.97 2.02
C GLY A 89 13.91 6.79 3.24
N THR A 90 12.89 7.63 3.09
CA THR A 90 12.47 8.59 4.13
C THR A 90 11.33 8.08 5.03
N LYS A 91 10.85 6.85 4.85
CA LYS A 91 9.91 6.17 5.75
C LYS A 91 10.10 4.65 5.78
#